data_AF-A0A1A8PZP6-F1
#
_entry.id   AF-A0A1A8PZP6-F1
#
_cell.length_a   1.000
_cell.length_b   1.000
_cell.length_c   1.000
_cell.angle_alpha   90.00
_cell.angle_beta   90.00
_cell.angle_gamma   90.00
#
_symmetry.space_group_name_H-M   'P 1'
#
loop_
_entity.id
_entity.type
_entity.pdbx_description
1 polymer ?
#
loop_
_entity_poly.entity_id
_entity_poly.type
_entity_poly.pdbx_seq_one_letter_code
_entity_poly.pdbx_strand_id
1 'polypeptide(L)'
;VAREPHRGGRTSIVTQQQETAIVDMVRENNTLTLKQIQTRVLADNTIFNDLHTISISTIHRILHRNLLTMKQVYRVPFQRNTNRVKALCREYVL
;
A
#
# COMPACT_ATOMS: atom_id res chain seq x y z
N VAL A 1 10.43 -6.75 -19.25
CA VAL A 1 9.60 -5.93 -20.17
C VAL A 1 9.10 -4.72 -19.39
N ALA A 2 9.54 -3.52 -19.75
CA ALA A 2 9.11 -2.29 -19.08
C ALA A 2 7.68 -1.93 -19.54
N ARG A 3 6.79 -1.61 -18.61
CA ARG A 3 5.41 -1.19 -18.91
C ARG A 3 5.42 0.24 -19.46
N GLU A 4 4.67 0.49 -20.53
CA GLU A 4 4.53 1.84 -21.06
C GLU A 4 3.64 2.71 -20.15
N PRO A 5 3.95 4.01 -20.00
CA PRO A 5 3.13 4.93 -19.23
C PRO A 5 1.78 5.15 -19.92
N HIS A 6 0.70 5.13 -19.15
CA HIS A 6 -0.65 5.39 -19.68
C HIS A 6 -0.75 6.82 -20.22
N ARG A 7 -1.06 6.99 -21.52
CA ARG A 7 -1.05 8.28 -22.24
C ARG A 7 -2.42 8.96 -22.37
N GLY A 8 -3.32 8.83 -21.39
CA GLY A 8 -4.62 9.49 -21.43
C GLY A 8 -5.21 9.78 -20.04
N GLY A 9 -5.77 10.99 -19.87
CA GLY A 9 -6.46 11.43 -18.64
C GLY A 9 -5.66 12.41 -17.77
N ARG A 10 -6.21 12.74 -16.60
CA ARG A 10 -5.57 13.60 -15.58
C ARG A 10 -4.27 12.93 -15.11
N THR A 11 -3.17 13.70 -15.06
CA THR A 11 -1.85 13.22 -14.67
C THR A 11 -1.89 12.54 -13.29
N SER A 12 -1.21 11.39 -13.17
CA SER A 12 -1.06 10.69 -11.90
C SER A 12 -0.30 11.57 -10.91
N ILE A 13 -0.78 11.63 -9.67
CA ILE A 13 -0.08 12.31 -8.56
C ILE A 13 1.23 11.59 -8.23
N VAL A 14 1.28 10.28 -8.47
CA VAL A 14 2.45 9.43 -8.20
C VAL A 14 3.22 9.23 -9.50
N THR A 15 4.53 9.47 -9.46
CA THR A 15 5.44 9.26 -10.59
C THR A 15 5.71 7.77 -10.82
N GLN A 16 6.15 7.41 -12.02
CA GLN A 16 6.47 6.02 -12.37
C GLN A 16 7.57 5.43 -11.46
N GLN A 17 8.55 6.25 -11.07
CA GLN A 17 9.63 5.86 -10.16
C GLN A 17 9.09 5.55 -8.76
N GLN A 18 8.20 6.41 -8.24
CA GLN A 18 7.54 6.22 -6.95
C GLN A 18 6.64 4.98 -6.94
N GLU A 19 5.91 4.75 -8.04
CA GLU A 19 5.10 3.53 -8.21
C GLU A 19 5.96 2.28 -8.17
N THR A 20 7.13 2.29 -8.84
CA THR A 20 8.07 1.17 -8.84
C THR A 20 8.64 0.92 -7.44
N ALA A 21 9.01 1.97 -6.71
CA ALA A 21 9.49 1.85 -5.33
C ALA A 21 8.44 1.24 -4.38
N ILE A 22 7.15 1.62 -4.53
CA ILE A 22 6.05 1.02 -3.75
C ILE A 22 5.90 -0.47 -4.09
N VAL A 23 6.00 -0.82 -5.38
CA VAL A 23 5.92 -2.20 -5.86
C VAL A 23 7.07 -3.04 -5.29
N ASP A 24 8.30 -2.53 -5.34
CA ASP A 24 9.48 -3.22 -4.85
C ASP A 24 9.40 -3.44 -3.33
N MET A 25 8.94 -2.44 -2.58
CA MET A 25 8.70 -2.57 -1.14
C MET A 25 7.73 -3.71 -0.78
N VAL A 26 6.65 -3.87 -1.55
CA VAL A 26 5.67 -4.96 -1.35
C VAL A 26 6.23 -6.30 -1.80
N ARG A 27 7.04 -6.32 -2.86
CA ARG A 27 7.69 -7.54 -3.35
C ARG A 27 8.73 -8.07 -2.35
N GLU A 28 9.47 -7.18 -1.71
CA GLU A 28 10.44 -7.53 -0.65
C GLU A 28 9.76 -8.05 0.61
N ASN A 29 8.62 -7.44 1.01
CA ASN A 29 7.89 -7.86 2.19
C ASN A 29 6.37 -7.82 1.95
N ASN A 30 5.85 -8.95 1.46
CA ASN A 30 4.43 -9.08 1.12
C ASN A 30 3.47 -9.21 2.33
N THR A 31 4.00 -9.12 3.56
CA THR A 31 3.20 -9.22 4.80
C THR A 31 2.79 -7.86 5.36
N LEU A 32 3.23 -6.78 4.73
CA LEU A 32 2.93 -5.41 5.15
C LEU A 32 1.46 -5.06 4.92
N THR A 33 0.91 -4.25 5.81
CA THR A 33 -0.42 -3.65 5.63
C THR A 33 -0.34 -2.36 4.83
N LEU A 34 -1.46 -1.95 4.21
CA LEU A 34 -1.53 -0.69 3.45
C LEU A 34 -1.14 0.53 4.29
N LYS A 35 -1.53 0.55 5.57
CA LYS A 35 -1.14 1.60 6.52
C LYS A 35 0.36 1.64 6.76
N GLN A 36 1.00 0.48 6.90
CA GLN A 36 2.45 0.41 7.08
C GLN A 36 3.19 0.89 5.82
N ILE A 37 2.70 0.54 4.63
CA ILE A 37 3.23 1.06 3.36
C ILE A 37 3.07 2.57 3.31
N GLN A 38 1.89 3.10 3.68
CA GLN A 38 1.64 4.54 3.76
C GLN A 38 2.63 5.24 4.71
N THR A 39 2.82 4.71 5.92
CA THR A 39 3.77 5.29 6.88
C THR A 39 5.21 5.27 6.34
N ARG A 40 5.63 4.20 5.67
CA ARG A 40 6.97 4.11 5.08
C ARG A 40 7.16 5.07 3.93
N VAL A 41 6.17 5.18 3.04
CA VAL A 41 6.18 6.15 1.93
C VAL A 41 6.28 7.58 2.47
N LEU A 42 5.54 7.92 3.53
CA LEU A 42 5.60 9.25 4.15
C LEU A 42 6.89 9.49 4.96
N ALA A 43 7.56 8.44 5.43
CA ALA A 43 8.83 8.56 6.13
C ALA A 43 10.03 8.69 5.18
N ASP A 44 9.92 8.14 3.97
CA ASP A 44 10.98 8.15 2.96
C ASP A 44 10.94 9.44 2.13
N ASN A 45 11.68 10.44 2.62
CA ASN A 45 11.82 11.74 1.96
C ASN A 45 12.76 11.72 0.74
N THR A 46 13.37 10.58 0.39
CA THR A 46 14.31 10.53 -0.74
C THR A 46 13.60 10.33 -2.07
N ILE A 47 12.62 9.42 -2.12
CA ILE A 47 11.87 9.07 -3.34
C ILE A 47 10.50 9.76 -3.36
N PHE A 48 9.92 10.06 -2.20
CA PHE A 48 8.55 10.57 -2.06
C PHE A 48 8.47 12.02 -1.55
N ASN A 49 9.53 12.81 -1.71
CA ASN A 49 9.60 14.19 -1.20
C ASN A 49 8.43 15.09 -1.66
N ASP A 50 7.93 14.86 -2.88
CA ASP A 50 6.85 15.64 -3.46
C ASP A 50 5.45 15.24 -2.93
N LEU A 51 5.36 14.14 -2.17
CA LEU A 51 4.11 13.57 -1.66
C LEU A 51 3.98 13.79 -0.16
N HIS A 52 3.41 14.93 0.24
CA HIS A 52 3.09 15.20 1.65
C HIS A 52 1.95 14.30 2.18
N THR A 53 1.11 13.76 1.31
CA THR A 53 0.01 12.87 1.70
C THR A 53 -0.31 11.91 0.56
N ILE A 54 -0.38 10.62 0.90
CA ILE A 54 -0.87 9.58 0.01
C ILE A 54 -2.03 8.85 0.67
N SER A 55 -3.09 8.60 -0.07
CA SER A 55 -4.25 7.87 0.45
C SER A 55 -4.01 6.35 0.37
N ILE A 56 -4.58 5.61 1.33
CA ILE A 56 -4.55 4.15 1.34
C ILE A 56 -5.15 3.56 0.04
N SER A 57 -6.20 4.18 -0.48
CA SER A 57 -6.84 3.74 -1.73
C SER A 57 -5.95 3.99 -2.96
N THR A 58 -5.12 5.04 -2.96
CA THR A 58 -4.10 5.25 -4.00
C THR A 58 -3.10 4.11 -4.02
N ILE A 59 -2.57 3.73 -2.85
CA ILE A 59 -1.64 2.60 -2.70
C ILE A 59 -2.32 1.30 -3.19
N HIS A 60 -3.54 1.02 -2.72
CA HIS A 60 -4.30 -0.15 -3.15
C HIS A 60 -4.49 -0.21 -4.68
N ARG A 61 -4.81 0.92 -5.32
CA ARG A 61 -4.99 1.01 -6.77
C ARG A 61 -3.69 0.79 -7.53
N ILE A 62 -2.55 1.27 -7.02
CA ILE A 62 -1.22 1.01 -7.58
C ILE A 62 -0.90 -0.48 -7.54
N LEU A 63 -1.15 -1.14 -6.41
CA LEU A 63 -0.91 -2.57 -6.27
C LEU A 63 -1.78 -3.39 -7.22
N HIS A 64 -3.07 -3.07 -7.29
CA HIS A 64 -4.00 -3.73 -8.21
C HIS A 64 -3.60 -3.55 -9.68
N ARG A 65 -3.19 -2.35 -10.09
CA ARG A 65 -2.68 -2.09 -11.45
C ARG A 65 -1.45 -2.94 -11.76
N ASN A 66 -0.59 -3.19 -10.78
CA ASN A 66 0.61 -4.02 -10.93
C ASN A 66 0.37 -5.51 -10.69
N LEU A 67 -0.90 -5.93 -10.56
CA LEU A 67 -1.29 -7.33 -10.33
C LEU A 67 -0.61 -7.91 -9.06
N LEU A 68 -0.36 -7.06 -8.08
CA LEU A 68 0.20 -7.46 -6.79
C LEU A 68 -0.92 -7.65 -5.78
N THR A 69 -0.90 -8.80 -5.11
CA THR A 69 -1.81 -9.11 -4.02
C THR A 69 -1.01 -9.25 -2.73
N MET A 70 -1.38 -8.46 -1.72
CA MET A 70 -0.77 -8.57 -0.40
C MET A 70 -1.23 -9.85 0.29
N LYS A 71 -0.30 -10.54 0.96
CA LYS A 71 -0.68 -11.71 1.75
C LYS A 71 -1.33 -11.22 3.04
N GLN A 72 -2.62 -11.50 3.21
CA GLN A 72 -3.29 -11.28 4.49
C GLN A 72 -2.75 -12.26 5.52
N VAL A 73 -1.93 -11.77 6.45
CA VAL A 73 -1.47 -12.53 7.62
C VAL A 73 -2.45 -12.27 8.75
N TYR A 74 -3.37 -13.20 8.97
CA TYR A 74 -4.30 -13.11 10.10
C TYR A 74 -3.53 -13.26 11.42
N ARG A 75 -3.40 -12.14 12.16
CA ARG A 75 -2.83 -12.09 13.52
C ARG A 75 -3.88 -11.97 14.62
N VAL A 76 -5.16 -12.13 14.26
CA VAL A 76 -6.25 -12.05 15.23
C VAL A 76 -6.24 -13.33 16.05
N PRO A 77 -6.08 -13.26 17.39
CA PRO A 77 -6.12 -14.45 18.21
C PRO A 77 -7.52 -15.08 18.16
N PHE A 78 -7.59 -16.40 18.26
CA PHE A 78 -8.84 -17.14 18.44
C PHE A 78 -9.41 -16.92 19.85
N GLN A 79 -9.83 -15.69 20.14
CA GLN A 79 -10.48 -15.29 21.38
C GLN A 79 -11.97 -15.02 21.13
N ARG A 80 -12.77 -15.02 22.21
CA ARG A 80 -14.18 -14.61 22.13
C ARG A 80 -14.30 -13.20 21.56
N ASN A 81 -15.43 -12.95 20.90
CA ASN A 81 -15.74 -11.69 20.24
C ASN A 81 -15.76 -10.52 21.25
N THR A 82 -14.63 -9.84 21.40
CA THR A 82 -14.45 -8.68 22.27
C THR A 82 -14.26 -7.42 21.44
N ASN A 83 -14.46 -6.25 22.04
CA ASN A 83 -14.22 -4.97 21.37
C ASN A 83 -12.78 -4.83 20.87
N ARG A 84 -11.81 -5.39 21.59
CA ARG A 84 -10.40 -5.45 21.17
C ARG A 84 -10.21 -6.31 19.92
N VAL A 85 -10.80 -7.49 19.86
CA VAL A 85 -10.77 -8.37 18.68
C VAL A 85 -11.44 -7.69 17.48
N LYS A 86 -12.57 -7.00 17.68
CA LYS A 86 -13.24 -6.20 16.63
C LYS A 86 -12.39 -5.02 16.15
N ALA A 87 -11.66 -4.36 17.04
CA ALA A 87 -10.76 -3.27 16.68
C ALA A 87 -9.57 -3.77 15.85
N LEU A 88 -8.97 -4.89 16.27
CA LEU A 88 -7.92 -5.57 15.50
C LEU A 88 -8.43 -5.94 14.10
N CYS A 89 -9.59 -6.59 13.96
CA CYS A 89 -10.16 -6.90 12.64
C CYS A 89 -10.31 -5.67 11.73
N ARG A 90 -10.75 -4.52 12.28
CA ARG A 90 -10.87 -3.28 11.50
C ARG A 90 -9.53 -2.76 10.98
N GLU A 91 -8.43 -3.06 11.66
CA GLU A 91 -7.10 -2.69 11.22
C GLU A 91 -6.59 -3.57 10.07
N TYR A 92 -7.08 -4.81 9.98
CA TYR A 92 -6.67 -5.80 8.97
C TYR A 92 -7.58 -5.87 7.73
N VAL A 93 -8.88 -5.55 7.87
CA VAL A 93 -9.90 -5.73 6.82
C VAL A 93 -10.10 -4.48 5.93
N LEU A 94 -9.61 -3.30 6.36
CA LEU A 94 -9.78 -2.01 5.65
C LEU A 94 -8.46 -1.31 5.35
#